data_AF-A0A7C4Z6U2-F1
#
_entry.id   AF-A0A7C4Z6U2-F1
#
_cell.length_a   1.000
_cell.length_b   1.000
_cell.length_c   1.000
_cell.angle_alpha   90.00
_cell.angle_beta   90.00
_cell.angle_gamma   90.00
#
_symmetry.space_group_name_H-M   'P 1'
#
loop_
_entity.id
_entity.type
_entity.pdbx_description
1 polymer ?
#
loop_
_entity_poly.entity_id
_entity_poly.type
_entity_poly.pdbx_seq_one_letter_code
_entity_poly.pdbx_strand_id
1 'polypeptide(L)'
;MEQTPIDPKFTEAAIEAFLEGHPRAAEWKEWRKALATRLEALREEKKSLPPDADTSEIDAQIAEIERYIAVLDEEAAITEFVEDSIRAAVSATALEMIDSAGEEIEE
;
A
#
# COMPACT_ATOMS: atom_id res chain seq x y z
N MET A 1 -31.01 -15.05 7.94
CA MET A 1 -30.75 -13.90 7.08
C MET A 1 -29.35 -14.07 6.53
N GLU A 2 -29.23 -14.43 5.26
CA GLU A 2 -27.94 -14.37 4.56
C GLU A 2 -27.63 -12.89 4.39
N GLN A 3 -26.57 -12.40 5.04
CA GLN A 3 -26.08 -11.05 4.82
C GLN A 3 -25.66 -10.99 3.35
N THR A 4 -26.34 -10.19 2.53
CA THR A 4 -25.91 -9.96 1.14
C THR A 4 -24.53 -9.32 1.21
N PRO A 5 -23.46 -10.02 0.82
CA PRO A 5 -22.13 -9.45 0.92
C PRO A 5 -22.04 -8.30 -0.08
N ILE A 6 -21.48 -7.18 0.37
CA ILE A 6 -21.11 -6.05 -0.48
C ILE A 6 -20.27 -6.59 -1.63
N ASP A 7 -20.65 -6.29 -2.87
CA ASP A 7 -19.88 -6.72 -4.03
C ASP A 7 -18.46 -6.15 -3.90
N PRO A 8 -17.42 -7.00 -3.78
CA PRO A 8 -16.03 -6.56 -3.68
C PRO A 8 -15.63 -5.62 -4.83
N LYS A 9 -16.26 -5.76 -6.00
CA LYS A 9 -16.01 -4.91 -7.17
C LYS A 9 -16.41 -3.46 -6.95
N PHE A 10 -17.48 -3.20 -6.18
CA PHE A 10 -17.90 -1.84 -5.88
C PHE A 10 -16.88 -1.13 -5.00
N THR A 11 -16.40 -1.82 -3.96
CA THR A 11 -15.35 -1.30 -3.08
C THR A 11 -14.07 -1.02 -3.83
N GLU A 12 -13.62 -1.94 -4.70
CA GLU A 12 -12.41 -1.71 -5.50
C GLU A 12 -12.56 -0.55 -6.49
N ALA A 13 -13.72 -0.39 -7.12
CA ALA A 13 -13.99 0.77 -7.99
C ALA A 13 -13.99 2.10 -7.22
N ALA A 14 -14.52 2.11 -5.99
CA ALA A 14 -14.49 3.30 -5.14
C ALA A 14 -13.07 3.69 -4.74
N ILE A 15 -12.21 2.70 -4.44
CA ILE A 15 -10.81 2.94 -4.16
C ILE A 15 -10.07 3.45 -5.40
N GLU A 16 -10.28 2.82 -6.57
CA GLU A 16 -9.67 3.26 -7.82
C GLU A 16 -10.08 4.70 -8.20
N ALA A 17 -11.36 5.02 -8.04
CA ALA A 17 -11.87 6.37 -8.28
C ALA A 17 -11.26 7.41 -7.32
N PHE A 18 -11.10 7.06 -6.04
CA PHE A 18 -10.50 7.96 -5.06
C PHE A 18 -9.01 8.18 -5.31
N LEU A 19 -8.29 7.13 -5.70
CA LEU A 19 -6.85 7.22 -5.94
C LEU A 19 -6.53 7.92 -7.26
N GLU A 20 -7.49 8.16 -8.16
CA GLU A 20 -7.29 8.97 -9.39
C GLU A 20 -6.07 8.55 -10.23
N GLY A 21 -5.76 7.25 -10.27
CA GLY A 21 -4.60 6.71 -10.99
C GLY A 21 -3.27 6.76 -10.22
N HIS A 22 -3.28 7.18 -8.95
CA HIS A 22 -2.18 6.95 -8.03
C HIS A 22 -2.03 5.44 -7.73
N PRO A 23 -0.80 4.96 -7.49
CA PRO A 23 -0.55 3.55 -7.19
C PRO A 23 -1.27 3.09 -5.92
N ARG A 24 -1.67 1.82 -5.91
CA ARG A 24 -2.21 1.14 -4.73
C ARG A 24 -1.12 0.97 -3.67
N ALA A 25 -1.54 0.80 -2.42
CA ALA A 25 -0.63 0.48 -1.32
C ALA A 25 0.22 -0.77 -1.61
N ALA A 26 -0.37 -1.76 -2.29
CA ALA A 26 0.32 -2.97 -2.72
C ALA A 26 1.44 -2.69 -3.73
N GLU A 27 1.24 -1.76 -4.67
CA GLU A 27 2.23 -1.40 -5.69
C GLU A 27 3.42 -0.66 -5.06
N TRP A 28 3.16 0.28 -4.14
CA TRP A 28 4.20 0.93 -3.36
C TRP A 28 5.07 -0.08 -2.59
N LYS A 29 4.43 -1.07 -1.94
CA LYS A 29 5.12 -2.16 -1.22
C LYS A 29 5.95 -3.04 -2.16
N GLU A 30 5.48 -3.27 -3.39
CA GLU A 30 6.23 -4.02 -4.40
C GLU A 30 7.50 -3.27 -4.83
N TRP A 31 7.40 -1.98 -5.15
CA TRP A 31 8.57 -1.16 -5.51
C TRP A 31 9.56 -1.06 -4.35
N ARG A 32 9.07 -0.92 -3.13
CA ARG A 32 9.90 -0.94 -1.93
C ARG A 32 10.68 -2.25 -1.80
N LYS A 33 10.02 -3.38 -2.06
CA LYS A 33 10.66 -4.71 -2.03
C LYS A 33 11.78 -4.81 -3.06
N ALA A 34 11.55 -4.32 -4.27
CA ALA A 34 12.57 -4.29 -5.32
C ALA A 34 13.80 -3.46 -4.91
N LEU A 35 13.58 -2.27 -4.33
CA LEU A 35 14.66 -1.43 -3.81
C LEU A 35 15.40 -2.09 -2.64
N ALA A 36 14.68 -2.76 -1.73
CA ALA A 36 15.30 -3.48 -0.62
C ALA A 36 16.22 -4.61 -1.12
N THR A 37 15.80 -5.36 -2.14
CA THR A 37 16.66 -6.37 -2.77
C THR A 37 17.92 -5.75 -3.39
N ARG A 38 17.80 -4.59 -4.06
CA ARG A 38 18.97 -3.88 -4.60
C ARG A 38 19.90 -3.37 -3.49
N LEU A 39 19.34 -2.87 -2.40
CA LEU A 39 20.09 -2.40 -1.23
C LEU A 39 20.90 -3.53 -0.60
N GLU A 40 20.31 -4.72 -0.44
CA GLU A 40 21.01 -5.90 0.04
C GLU A 40 22.16 -6.30 -0.87
N ALA A 41 21.94 -6.29 -2.19
CA ALA A 41 23.00 -6.59 -3.16
C ALA A 41 24.16 -5.59 -3.07
N LEU A 42 23.89 -4.29 -2.96
CA LEU A 42 24.92 -3.25 -2.80
C LEU A 42 25.70 -3.38 -1.49
N ARG A 43 25.01 -3.73 -0.39
CA ARG A 43 25.67 -3.98 0.90
C ARG A 43 26.59 -5.18 0.83
N GLU A 44 26.20 -6.22 0.09
CA GLU A 44 27.05 -7.40 -0.09
C GLU A 44 28.23 -7.11 -1.01
N GLU A 45 28.01 -6.35 -2.10
CA GLU A 45 29.07 -5.84 -2.97
C GLU A 45 30.10 -5.04 -2.15
N LYS A 46 29.65 -4.11 -1.29
CA LYS A 46 30.52 -3.34 -0.40
C LYS A 46 31.36 -4.23 0.50
N LYS A 47 30.78 -5.27 1.12
CA LYS A 47 31.51 -6.19 2.00
C LYS A 47 32.57 -7.02 1.25
N SER A 48 32.34 -7.28 -0.04
CA SER A 48 33.28 -8.04 -0.87
C SER A 48 34.51 -7.24 -1.30
N LEU A 49 34.46 -5.91 -1.15
CA LEU A 49 35.55 -5.03 -1.52
C LEU A 49 36.74 -5.12 -0.54
N PRO A 50 37.97 -4.87 -1.02
CA PRO A 50 39.14 -4.73 -0.16
C PRO A 50 38.95 -3.66 0.93
N PRO A 51 39.59 -3.80 2.11
CA PRO A 51 39.46 -2.83 3.21
C PRO A 51 39.88 -1.40 2.88
N ASP A 52 40.72 -1.22 1.86
CA ASP A 52 41.27 0.04 1.36
C ASP A 52 40.59 0.52 0.07
N ALA A 53 39.55 -0.18 -0.39
CA ALA A 53 38.78 0.25 -1.55
C ALA A 53 38.02 1.56 -1.25
N ASP A 54 37.95 2.44 -2.25
CA ASP A 54 37.04 3.58 -2.20
C ASP A 54 35.60 3.07 -2.30
N THR A 55 34.82 3.32 -1.24
CA THR A 55 33.42 2.90 -1.13
C THR A 55 32.46 4.09 -1.20
N SER A 56 32.95 5.30 -1.46
CA SER A 56 32.16 6.53 -1.45
C SER A 56 30.96 6.49 -2.39
N GLU A 57 31.12 5.94 -3.59
CA GLU A 57 30.05 5.80 -4.57
C GLU A 57 28.97 4.81 -4.12
N ILE A 58 29.38 3.62 -3.66
CA ILE A 58 28.44 2.60 -3.15
C ILE A 58 27.71 3.13 -1.91
N ASP A 59 28.40 3.87 -1.04
CA ASP A 59 27.80 4.50 0.14
C ASP A 59 26.77 5.56 -0.23
N ALA A 60 27.03 6.36 -1.25
CA ALA A 60 26.06 7.31 -1.77
C ALA A 60 24.82 6.61 -2.33
N GLN A 61 25.00 5.53 -3.09
CA GLN A 61 23.89 4.73 -3.65
C GLN A 61 23.07 4.05 -2.54
N ILE A 62 23.73 3.46 -1.54
CA ILE A 62 23.07 2.86 -0.37
C ILE A 62 22.21 3.91 0.34
N ALA A 63 22.79 5.07 0.66
CA ALA A 63 22.08 6.14 1.36
C ALA A 63 20.90 6.69 0.55
N GLU A 64 21.02 6.75 -0.78
CA GLU A 64 19.93 7.16 -1.66
C GLU A 64 18.78 6.15 -1.69
N ILE A 65 19.08 4.87 -1.85
CA ILE A 65 18.07 3.81 -1.85
C ILE A 65 17.37 3.73 -0.49
N GLU A 66 18.09 3.90 0.61
CA GLU A 66 17.50 3.97 1.96
C GLU A 66 16.48 5.11 2.08
N ARG A 67 16.78 6.29 1.52
CA ARG A 67 15.82 7.41 1.48
C ARG A 67 14.59 7.07 0.65
N TYR A 68 14.76 6.46 -0.53
CA TYR A 68 13.63 6.08 -1.37
C TYR A 68 12.75 5.01 -0.71
N ILE A 69 13.35 4.02 -0.04
CA ILE A 69 12.60 3.02 0.73
C ILE A 69 11.74 3.70 1.81
N ALA A 70 12.30 4.68 2.53
CA ALA A 70 11.55 5.40 3.56
C ALA A 70 10.35 6.15 2.98
N VAL A 71 10.52 6.83 1.83
CA VAL A 71 9.41 7.49 1.13
C VAL A 71 8.35 6.48 0.70
N LEU A 72 8.76 5.35 0.10
CA LEU A 72 7.81 4.33 -0.34
C LEU A 72 7.04 3.68 0.83
N ASP A 73 7.68 3.49 1.99
CA ASP A 73 7.02 3.02 3.20
C ASP A 73 5.97 4.02 3.70
N GLU A 74 6.27 5.32 3.65
CA GLU A 74 5.32 6.39 4.02
C GLU A 74 4.12 6.44 3.05
N GLU A 75 4.38 6.47 1.74
CA GLU A 75 3.34 6.47 0.70
C GLU A 75 2.46 5.22 0.78
N ALA A 76 3.06 4.05 1.02
CA ALA A 76 2.32 2.82 1.22
C ALA A 76 1.39 2.89 2.44
N ALA A 77 1.86 3.43 3.56
CA ALA A 77 1.07 3.54 4.79
C ALA A 77 -0.09 4.54 4.64
N ILE A 78 0.16 5.69 4.01
CA ILE A 78 -0.87 6.69 3.71
C ILE A 78 -1.93 6.08 2.80
N THR A 79 -1.49 5.44 1.71
CA THR A 79 -2.40 4.82 0.75
C THR A 79 -3.21 3.71 1.40
N GLU A 80 -2.58 2.82 2.18
CA GLU A 80 -3.28 1.73 2.89
C GLU A 80 -4.36 2.28 3.84
N PHE A 81 -4.04 3.34 4.60
CA PHE A 81 -5.01 4.00 5.47
C PHE A 81 -6.22 4.54 4.69
N VAL A 82 -5.99 5.16 3.54
CA VAL A 82 -7.05 5.65 2.66
C VAL A 82 -7.91 4.49 2.13
N GLU A 83 -7.27 3.44 1.60
CA GLU A 83 -7.98 2.28 1.08
C GLU A 83 -8.86 1.62 2.16
N ASP A 84 -8.33 1.45 3.38
CA ASP A 84 -9.05 0.88 4.51
C ASP A 84 -10.21 1.77 4.98
N SER A 85 -10.03 3.09 4.94
CA SER A 85 -11.10 4.04 5.24
C SER A 85 -12.26 3.93 4.25
N ILE A 86 -11.97 3.75 2.96
CA ILE A 86 -12.99 3.55 1.93
C ILE A 86 -13.70 2.21 2.13
N ARG A 87 -12.96 1.13 2.42
CA ARG A 87 -13.55 -0.19 2.73
C ARG A 87 -14.50 -0.10 3.92
N ALA A 88 -14.12 0.62 4.97
CA ALA A 88 -14.94 0.82 6.15
C ALA A 88 -16.20 1.65 5.86
N ALA A 89 -16.07 2.75 5.11
CA ALA A 89 -17.18 3.60 4.73
C ALA A 89 -18.22 2.85 3.88
N VAL A 90 -17.76 2.13 2.84
CA VAL A 90 -18.63 1.29 2.00
C VAL A 90 -19.33 0.22 2.85
N SER A 91 -18.62 -0.37 3.81
CA SER A 91 -19.19 -1.36 4.73
C SER A 91 -20.29 -0.79 5.62
N ALA A 92 -20.09 0.42 6.16
CA ALA A 92 -21.08 1.11 6.97
C ALA A 92 -22.33 1.44 6.15
N THR A 93 -22.18 2.00 4.95
CA THR A 93 -23.32 2.33 4.07
C THR A 93 -24.14 1.10 3.69
N ALA A 94 -23.49 -0.04 3.43
CA ALA A 94 -24.22 -1.26 3.13
C ALA A 94 -25.01 -1.81 4.32
N LEU A 95 -24.48 -1.67 5.54
CA LEU A 95 -25.21 -2.04 6.76
C LEU A 95 -26.44 -1.16 6.97
N GLU A 96 -26.32 0.16 6.77
CA GLU A 96 -27.46 1.09 6.84
C GLU A 96 -28.57 0.74 5.84
N MET A 97 -28.21 0.40 4.60
CA MET A 97 -29.20 0.00 3.58
C MET A 97 -29.92 -1.30 3.94
N ILE A 98 -29.26 -2.25 4.59
CA ILE A 98 -29.88 -3.50 5.05
C ILE A 98 -30.86 -3.21 6.20
N ASP A 99 -30.47 -2.34 7.14
CA ASP A 99 -31.29 -1.96 8.29
C ASP A 99 -32.59 -1.27 7.83
N SER A 100 -32.47 -0.26 6.94
CA SER A 100 -33.63 0.43 6.37
C SER A 100 -34.54 -0.48 5.54
N ALA A 101 -33.98 -1.44 4.80
CA ALA A 101 -34.78 -2.41 4.04
C ALA A 101 -35.48 -3.45 4.93
N GLY A 102 -35.02 -3.66 6.17
CA GLY A 102 -35.67 -4.52 7.15
C GLY A 102 -36.88 -3.88 7.81
N GLU A 103 -36.87 -2.56 7.99
CA GLU A 103 -37.99 -1.80 8.60
C GLU A 103 -39.21 -1.67 7.66
N GLU A 104 -39.03 -1.66 6.34
CA GLU A 104 -40.14 -1.53 5.37
C GLU A 104 -41.02 -2.80 5.21
N ILE A 105 -40.70 -3.91 5.89
CA ILE A 105 -41.43 -5.20 5.77
C ILE A 105 -42.39 -5.44 6.96
N GLU A 106 -42.40 -4.56 7.98
CA GLU A 106 -43.25 -4.70 9.18
C GLU A 106 -44.53 -3.80 9.22
N GLU A 107 -44.88 -3.10 8.13
CA GLU A 107 -46.16 -2.37 7.99
C GLU A 107 -47.18 -3.08 7.08
#